data_AF-A0AAP9AC93-F1
#
_entry.id   AF-A0AAP9AC93-F1
#
_cell.length_a   1.000
_cell.length_b   1.000
_cell.length_c   1.000
_cell.angle_alpha   90.00
_cell.angle_beta   90.00
_cell.angle_gamma   90.00
#
_symmetry.space_group_name_H-M   'P 1'
#
loop_
_entity.id
_entity.type
_entity.pdbx_description
1 polymer ?
#
loop_
_entity_poly.entity_id
_entity_poly.type
_entity_poly.pdbx_seq_one_letter_code
_entity_poly.pdbx_strand_id
1 'polypeptide(L)'
;MSYYYKSKFRITDHALARFRERAASTDVNIKNLSDTFIIPIINERILGIRPLNSLNDNFHIYMDPKNKGYYFLVDKYTNTIISYTKRTNKNDFYHIKKVK
;
A
#
# COMPACT_ATOMS: atom_id res chain seq x y z
N MET A 1 -13.12 -17.00 19.26
CA MET A 1 -11.80 -16.91 18.61
C MET A 1 -11.85 -15.92 17.46
N SER A 2 -11.08 -14.82 17.49
CA SER A 2 -10.99 -13.88 16.37
C SER A 2 -9.90 -14.34 15.39
N TYR A 3 -10.32 -14.79 14.22
CA TYR A 3 -9.49 -15.34 13.13
C TYR A 3 -8.85 -14.21 12.31
N TYR A 4 -7.81 -13.54 12.82
CA TYR A 4 -6.95 -12.71 11.97
C TYR A 4 -5.50 -12.74 12.47
N TYR A 5 -4.82 -13.89 12.30
CA TYR A 5 -3.36 -13.89 12.21
C TYR A 5 -3.01 -13.30 10.83
N LYS A 6 -3.03 -11.97 10.72
CA LYS A 6 -2.73 -11.25 9.46
C LYS A 6 -1.25 -11.43 9.13
N SER A 7 -0.97 -12.30 8.16
CA SER A 7 0.34 -12.42 7.52
C SER A 7 0.85 -11.03 7.13
N LYS A 8 2.15 -10.75 7.37
CA LYS A 8 2.80 -9.52 6.92
C LYS A 8 2.64 -9.41 5.41
N PHE A 9 2.26 -8.23 4.92
CA PHE A 9 2.23 -7.94 3.50
C PHE A 9 3.65 -7.94 2.95
N ARG A 10 3.84 -8.63 1.82
CA ARG A 10 5.03 -8.48 0.99
C ARG A 10 4.93 -7.12 0.29
N ILE A 11 6.05 -6.45 0.06
CA ILE A 11 6.06 -5.13 -0.57
C ILE A 11 7.01 -5.20 -1.76
N THR A 12 6.56 -4.77 -2.93
CA THR A 12 7.42 -4.67 -4.11
C THR A 12 8.34 -3.46 -4.01
N ASP A 13 9.50 -3.51 -4.66
CA ASP A 13 10.41 -2.36 -4.75
C ASP A 13 9.70 -1.13 -5.35
N HIS A 14 8.79 -1.36 -6.31
CA HIS A 14 7.96 -0.30 -6.88
C HIS A 14 7.06 0.36 -5.82
N ALA A 15 6.33 -0.43 -5.03
CA ALA A 15 5.48 0.10 -3.98
C ALA A 15 6.29 0.86 -2.92
N LEU A 16 7.47 0.34 -2.57
CA LEU A 16 8.36 0.94 -1.59
C LEU A 16 8.90 2.29 -2.05
N ALA A 17 9.40 2.37 -3.29
CA ALA A 17 9.86 3.60 -3.90
C ALA A 17 8.75 4.65 -3.94
N ARG A 18 7.54 4.26 -4.40
CA ARG A 18 6.37 5.15 -4.42
C ARG A 18 5.97 5.62 -3.03
N PHE A 19 6.01 4.76 -2.02
CA PHE A 19 5.75 5.15 -0.64
C PHE A 19 6.76 6.17 -0.15
N ARG A 20 8.06 5.95 -0.38
CA ARG A 20 9.11 6.90 0.00
C ARG A 20 8.93 8.28 -0.66
N GLU A 21 8.71 8.31 -1.98
CA GLU A 21 8.46 9.55 -2.74
C GLU A 21 7.28 10.35 -2.17
N ARG A 22 6.20 9.66 -1.79
CA ARG A 22 4.90 10.24 -1.49
C ARG A 22 4.64 10.47 -0.01
N ALA A 23 5.30 9.71 0.87
CA ALA A 23 5.24 9.90 2.30
C ALA A 23 6.16 11.04 2.74
N ALA A 24 7.21 11.36 1.98
CA ALA A 24 8.14 12.45 2.27
C ALA A 24 7.46 13.83 2.39
N SER A 25 6.31 14.04 1.75
CA SER A 25 5.54 15.29 1.85
C SER A 25 4.69 15.40 3.12
N THR A 26 4.46 14.29 3.83
CA THR A 26 3.60 14.25 5.03
C THR A 26 4.32 13.76 6.29
N ASP A 27 5.45 13.08 6.12
CA ASP A 27 6.17 12.37 7.18
C ASP A 27 7.68 12.44 6.89
N VAL A 28 8.27 13.58 7.26
CA VAL A 28 9.64 14.01 6.89
C VAL A 28 10.71 12.97 7.28
N ASN A 29 10.43 12.17 8.31
CA ASN A 29 11.35 11.15 8.81
C ASN A 29 11.44 9.91 7.90
N ILE A 30 10.46 9.64 7.03
CA ILE A 30 10.44 8.43 6.19
C ILE A 30 11.47 8.49 5.06
N LYS A 31 11.79 9.69 4.57
CA LYS A 31 12.68 9.87 3.41
C LYS A 31 14.09 9.32 3.66
N ASN A 32 14.55 9.38 4.91
CA ASN A 32 15.92 9.00 5.30
C ASN A 32 16.03 7.59 5.89
N LEU A 33 14.90 6.88 6.07
CA LEU A 33 14.90 5.52 6.59
C LEU A 33 15.32 4.52 5.51
N SER A 34 16.09 3.52 5.90
CA SER A 34 16.38 2.38 5.02
C SER A 34 15.14 1.50 4.83
N ASP A 35 15.14 0.71 3.76
CA ASP A 35 14.02 -0.16 3.38
C ASP A 35 13.61 -1.12 4.51
N THR A 36 14.60 -1.61 5.26
CA THR A 36 14.44 -2.47 6.45
C THR A 36 13.56 -1.86 7.53
N PHE A 37 13.53 -0.53 7.67
CA PHE A 37 12.66 0.18 8.62
C PHE A 37 11.33 0.60 8.01
N ILE A 38 11.28 0.86 6.70
CA ILE A 38 10.05 1.27 6.01
C ILE A 38 9.06 0.10 5.90
N ILE A 39 9.53 -1.11 5.62
CA ILE A 39 8.66 -2.30 5.45
C ILE A 39 7.80 -2.59 6.70
N PRO A 40 8.36 -2.60 7.93
CA PRO A 40 7.59 -2.70 9.16
C PRO A 40 6.56 -1.57 9.32
N ILE A 41 6.94 -0.31 9.04
CA ILE A 41 6.04 0.84 9.15
C ILE A 41 4.83 0.69 8.23
N ILE A 42 5.06 0.32 6.97
CA ILE A 42 3.97 0.08 6.01
C ILE A 42 3.07 -1.05 6.52
N ASN A 43 3.66 -2.15 6.99
CA ASN A 43 2.89 -3.27 7.54
C ASN A 43 2.03 -2.83 8.73
N GLU A 44 2.58 -2.13 9.71
CA GLU A 44 1.85 -1.61 10.87
C GLU A 44 0.70 -0.68 10.48
N ARG A 45 0.89 0.16 9.45
CA ARG A 45 -0.15 1.07 8.95
C ARG A 45 -1.36 0.34 8.39
N ILE A 46 -1.20 -0.84 7.82
CA ILE A 46 -2.25 -1.54 7.06
C ILE A 46 -2.77 -2.77 7.83
N LEU A 47 -1.97 -3.30 8.76
CA LEU A 47 -2.36 -4.41 9.62
C LEU A 47 -3.58 -4.01 10.46
N GLY A 48 -4.56 -4.91 10.57
CA GLY A 48 -5.83 -4.61 11.25
C GLY A 48 -6.85 -3.78 10.45
N ILE A 49 -6.44 -3.07 9.38
CA ILE A 49 -7.37 -2.28 8.55
C ILE A 49 -8.15 -3.16 7.57
N ARG A 50 -9.44 -2.89 7.38
CA ARG A 50 -10.26 -3.55 6.35
C ARG A 50 -10.04 -2.87 4.98
N PRO A 51 -9.99 -3.63 3.87
CA PRO A 51 -9.93 -3.02 2.55
C PRO A 51 -11.17 -2.15 2.32
N LEU A 52 -10.97 -0.98 1.71
CA LEU A 52 -12.07 -0.07 1.39
C LEU A 52 -12.95 -0.60 0.27
N ASN A 53 -12.31 -1.17 -0.76
CA ASN A 53 -12.94 -1.70 -1.95
C ASN A 53 -12.03 -2.74 -2.59
N SER A 54 -12.61 -3.66 -3.35
CA SER A 54 -11.86 -4.56 -4.22
C SER A 54 -11.78 -3.96 -5.63
N LEU A 55 -10.57 -3.83 -6.17
CA LEU A 55 -10.35 -3.39 -7.54
C LEU A 55 -10.29 -4.62 -8.42
N ASN A 56 -11.40 -4.93 -9.09
CA ASN A 56 -11.65 -6.26 -9.65
C ASN A 56 -11.56 -7.33 -8.56
N ASP A 57 -11.92 -8.57 -8.88
CA ASP A 57 -11.91 -9.62 -7.86
C ASP A 57 -10.50 -9.89 -7.31
N ASN A 58 -9.42 -9.40 -7.94
CA ASN A 58 -8.04 -9.82 -7.63
C ASN A 58 -7.26 -8.87 -6.71
N PHE A 59 -7.73 -7.63 -6.51
CA PHE A 59 -6.98 -6.65 -5.73
C PHE A 59 -7.80 -6.04 -4.61
N HIS A 60 -7.14 -5.74 -3.50
CA HIS A 60 -7.69 -5.00 -2.38
C HIS A 60 -7.07 -3.61 -2.32
N ILE A 61 -7.91 -2.59 -2.11
CA ILE A 61 -7.46 -1.22 -1.87
C ILE A 61 -7.56 -0.93 -0.38
N TYR A 62 -6.45 -0.52 0.22
CA TYR A 62 -6.39 -0.05 1.61
C TYR A 62 -6.11 1.45 1.63
N MET A 63 -6.78 2.19 2.51
CA MET A 63 -6.43 3.60 2.74
C MET A 63 -5.28 3.69 3.72
N ASP A 64 -4.32 4.58 3.48
CA ASP A 64 -3.34 4.93 4.50
C ASP A 64 -4.01 5.78 5.58
N PRO A 65 -4.06 5.32 6.85
CA PRO A 65 -4.65 6.10 7.93
C PRO A 65 -3.84 7.37 8.28
N LYS A 66 -2.55 7.41 7.95
CA LYS A 66 -1.64 8.51 8.26
C LYS A 66 -1.52 9.51 7.11
N ASN A 67 -1.75 9.08 5.87
CA ASN A 67 -1.61 9.93 4.70
C ASN A 67 -2.94 10.07 3.94
N LYS A 68 -3.68 11.13 4.26
CA LYS A 68 -5.05 11.34 3.78
C LYS A 68 -5.10 11.38 2.25
N GLY A 69 -5.96 10.53 1.67
CA GLY A 69 -6.13 10.43 0.23
C GLY A 69 -5.08 9.57 -0.47
N TYR A 70 -4.19 8.90 0.27
CA TYR A 70 -3.29 7.88 -0.27
C TYR A 70 -3.76 6.48 0.07
N TYR A 71 -3.44 5.55 -0.83
CA TYR A 71 -3.99 4.21 -0.84
C TYR A 71 -2.94 3.19 -1.28
N PHE A 72 -2.96 2.03 -0.64
CA PHE A 72 -2.19 0.85 -1.02
C PHE A 72 -3.02 -0.06 -1.92
N LEU A 73 -2.44 -0.52 -3.03
CA LEU A 73 -3.00 -1.58 -3.86
C LEU A 73 -2.33 -2.89 -3.49
N VAL A 74 -3.14 -3.88 -3.12
CA VAL A 74 -2.66 -5.18 -2.65
C VAL A 74 -3.24 -6.29 -3.51
N ASP A 75 -2.38 -7.17 -4.00
CA ASP A 75 -2.78 -8.44 -4.58
C ASP A 75 -3.34 -9.37 -3.49
N LYS A 76 -4.60 -9.78 -3.62
CA LYS A 76 -5.28 -10.55 -2.56
C LYS A 76 -4.72 -11.97 -2.41
N TYR A 77 -4.17 -12.56 -3.47
CA TYR A 77 -3.75 -13.95 -3.51
C TYR A 77 -2.36 -14.12 -2.91
N THR A 78 -1.46 -13.19 -3.21
CA THR A 78 -0.08 -13.22 -2.76
C THR A 78 0.17 -12.36 -1.51
N ASN A 79 -0.84 -11.60 -1.08
CA ASN A 79 -0.74 -10.63 0.01
C ASN A 79 0.39 -9.61 -0.23
N THR A 80 0.54 -9.18 -1.48
CA THR A 80 1.64 -8.30 -1.93
C THR A 80 1.13 -6.90 -2.22
N ILE A 81 1.73 -5.89 -1.60
CA ILE A 81 1.52 -4.48 -1.93
C ILE A 81 2.27 -4.17 -3.22
N ILE A 82 1.51 -3.86 -4.27
CA ILE A 82 2.02 -3.62 -5.62
C ILE A 82 2.28 -2.14 -5.87
N SER A 83 1.47 -1.26 -5.26
CA SER A 83 1.60 0.19 -5.44
C SER A 83 1.04 0.97 -4.26
N TYR A 84 1.45 2.24 -4.16
CA TYR A 84 0.98 3.19 -3.17
C TYR A 84 0.76 4.55 -3.85
N THR A 85 -0.47 5.06 -3.97
CA THR A 85 -0.74 6.31 -4.72
C THR A 85 -1.81 7.17 -4.08
N LYS A 86 -1.78 8.48 -4.37
CA LYS A 86 -2.89 9.38 -4.06
C LYS A 86 -4.04 9.06 -5.01
N ARG A 87 -5.26 8.85 -4.51
CA ARG A 87 -6.44 8.74 -5.38
C ARG A 87 -7.16 10.07 -5.44
N THR A 88 -7.15 10.67 -6.61
CA THR A 88 -8.03 11.77 -7.02
C THR A 88 -9.20 11.24 -7.85
N ASN A 89 -9.07 10.06 -8.46
CA ASN A 89 -10.12 9.38 -9.22
C ASN A 89 -10.13 7.85 -8.95
N LYS A 90 -11.23 7.17 -9.29
CA LYS A 90 -11.33 5.70 -9.18
C LYS A 90 -10.26 4.98 -10.01
N ASN A 91 -9.80 5.63 -11.09
CA ASN A 91 -8.93 5.04 -12.11
C ASN A 91 -7.41 5.13 -11.85
N ASP A 92 -6.97 5.69 -10.72
CA ASP A 92 -5.53 5.97 -10.50
C ASP A 92 -4.65 4.71 -10.38
N PHE A 93 -5.25 3.54 -10.16
CA PHE A 93 -4.56 2.25 -10.20
C PHE A 93 -4.55 1.59 -11.61
N TYR A 94 -5.33 2.11 -12.57
CA TYR A 94 -5.42 1.53 -13.93
C TYR A 94 -4.30 1.99 -14.86
N HIS A 95 -3.41 2.89 -14.40
CA HIS A 95 -2.21 3.28 -15.16
C HIS A 95 -1.07 2.25 -15.09
N ILE A 96 -1.30 1.06 -14.50
CA ILE A 96 -0.45 -0.10 -14.73
C ILE A 96 -0.70 -0.51 -16.17
N LYS A 97 0.05 0.09 -17.12
CA LYS A 97 0.05 -0.27 -18.54
C LYS A 97 0.08 -1.80 -18.61
N LYS A 98 -0.91 -2.40 -19.28
CA LYS A 98 -0.77 -3.75 -19.82
C LYS A 98 0.52 -3.72 -20.65
N VAL A 99 1.59 -4.28 -20.12
CA VAL A 99 2.74 -4.67 -20.94
C VAL A 99 2.17 -5.78 -21.82
N LYS A 100 2.04 -5.47 -23.10
CA LYS A 100 1.61 -6.39 -24.14
C LYS A 100 2.75 -7.34 -24.48
#